data_AF-A0AAW4YD24-F1
#
_entry.id   AF-A0AAW4YD24-F1
#
_cell.length_a   1.000
_cell.length_b   1.000
_cell.length_c   1.000
_cell.angle_alpha   90.00
_cell.angle_beta   90.00
_cell.angle_gamma   90.00
#
_symmetry.space_group_name_H-M   'P 1'
#
loop_
_entity.id
_entity.type
_entity.pdbx_description
1 polymer ?
#
loop_
_entity_poly.entity_id
_entity_poly.type
_entity_poly.pdbx_seq_one_letter_code
_entity_poly.pdbx_strand_id
1 'polypeptide(L)'
;FLLGATNEVVEAAQYALQQRYPNISFAHHHGYIDLEDETVVKRIELFKPDYIFVGMGFPKQEEWIMTHENQFESTVMMGVGGSLEVFAGAKKRAPYIFRKLNIEWIYRALIDWK
;
A
#
# COMPACT_ATOMS: atom_id res chain seq x y z
N PHE A 1 5.90 6.16 -3.23
CA PHE A 1 4.51 6.61 -3.14
C PHE A 1 3.67 5.51 -2.47
N LEU A 2 2.77 5.87 -1.55
CA LEU A 2 1.86 4.93 -0.86
C LEU A 2 0.44 5.15 -1.38
N LEU A 3 -0.13 4.19 -2.08
CA LEU A 3 -1.49 4.27 -2.63
C LEU A 3 -2.35 3.19 -1.98
N GLY A 4 -3.37 3.53 -1.20
CA GLY A 4 -4.20 2.49 -0.57
C GLY A 4 -4.86 2.92 0.72
N ALA A 5 -5.62 2.00 1.32
CA ALA A 5 -6.33 2.19 2.59
C ALA A 5 -7.24 3.46 2.64
N THR A 6 -7.75 3.80 3.83
CA THR A 6 -8.44 5.09 4.06
C THR A 6 -7.41 6.21 4.15
N ASN A 7 -7.88 7.46 4.07
CA ASN A 7 -6.99 8.62 4.18
C ASN A 7 -6.24 8.65 5.52
N GLU A 8 -6.96 8.37 6.62
CA GLU A 8 -6.39 8.36 7.97
C GLU A 8 -5.33 7.26 8.12
N VAL A 9 -5.57 6.09 7.52
CA VAL A 9 -4.64 4.96 7.59
C VAL A 9 -3.38 5.24 6.78
N VAL A 10 -3.50 5.73 5.54
CA VAL A 10 -2.33 5.94 4.69
C VAL A 10 -1.48 7.12 5.19
N GLU A 11 -2.10 8.17 5.75
CA GLU A 11 -1.40 9.26 6.43
C GLU A 11 -0.62 8.75 7.66
N ALA A 12 -1.26 7.95 8.52
CA ALA A 12 -0.61 7.36 9.69
C ALA A 12 0.55 6.42 9.28
N ALA A 13 0.36 5.62 8.23
CA ALA A 13 1.41 4.76 7.68
C ALA A 13 2.59 5.59 7.16
N GLN A 14 2.32 6.67 6.41
CA GLN A 14 3.35 7.57 5.90
C GLN A 14 4.13 8.22 7.05
N TYR A 15 3.43 8.71 8.08
CA TYR A 15 4.07 9.29 9.27
C TYR A 15 4.98 8.27 9.95
N ALA A 16 4.49 7.06 10.24
CA ALA A 16 5.29 6.01 10.88
C ALA A 16 6.51 5.60 10.04
N LEU A 17 6.36 5.52 8.72
CA LEU A 17 7.45 5.19 7.80
C LEU A 17 8.49 6.30 7.70
N GLN A 18 8.07 7.58 7.67
CA GLN A 18 8.99 8.73 7.66
C GLN A 18 9.89 8.75 8.89
N GLN A 19 9.33 8.44 10.07
CA GLN A 19 10.12 8.38 11.31
C GLN A 19 11.12 7.22 11.31
N ARG A 20 10.75 6.09 10.70
CA ARG A 20 11.62 4.91 10.60
C ARG A 20 12.71 5.05 9.53
N TYR A 21 12.40 5.76 8.45
CA TYR A 21 13.27 5.93 7.28
C TYR A 21 13.38 7.42 6.91
N PRO A 22 14.09 8.23 7.71
CA PRO A 22 14.10 9.68 7.56
C PRO A 22 14.73 10.18 6.26
N ASN A 23 15.56 9.35 5.61
CA ASN A 23 16.24 9.69 4.36
C ASN A 23 15.41 9.32 3.11
N ILE A 24 14.22 8.74 3.28
CA ILE A 24 13.31 8.40 2.18
C ILE A 24 12.24 9.48 2.09
N SER A 25 11.96 9.94 0.87
CA SER A 25 10.85 10.84 0.58
C SER A 25 9.57 10.03 0.39
N PHE A 26 8.50 10.41 1.07
CA PHE A 26 7.20 9.78 0.95
C PHE A 26 6.14 10.76 0.44
N ALA A 27 5.26 10.27 -0.42
CA ALA A 27 3.97 10.85 -0.75
C ALA A 27 2.93 9.74 -0.72
N HIS A 28 1.66 10.10 -0.53
CA HIS A 28 0.59 9.14 -0.35
C HIS A 28 -0.73 9.57 -1.00
N HIS A 29 -1.64 8.62 -1.21
CA HIS A 29 -3.05 8.85 -1.54
C HIS A 29 -3.90 7.68 -1.02
N HIS A 30 -5.14 7.94 -0.59
CA HIS A 30 -6.05 6.86 -0.19
C HIS A 30 -6.40 5.95 -1.37
N GLY A 31 -6.81 4.71 -1.07
CA GLY A 31 -7.13 3.68 -2.07
C GLY A 31 -8.58 3.65 -2.53
N TYR A 32 -9.47 4.42 -1.90
CA TYR A 32 -10.87 4.55 -2.31
C TYR A 32 -11.00 5.56 -3.47
N ILE A 33 -10.42 5.19 -4.61
CA ILE A 33 -10.43 5.99 -5.84
C ILE A 33 -11.33 5.36 -6.88
N ASP A 34 -11.81 6.20 -7.80
CA ASP A 34 -12.26 5.72 -9.10
C ASP A 34 -11.02 5.31 -9.92
N LEU A 35 -11.05 4.15 -10.57
CA LEU A 35 -9.91 3.68 -11.36
C LEU A 35 -9.70 4.51 -12.64
N GLU A 36 -10.74 5.24 -13.07
CA GLU A 36 -10.68 6.15 -14.21
C GLU A 36 -10.19 7.56 -13.82
N ASP A 37 -10.04 7.85 -12.52
CA ASP A 37 -9.64 9.17 -12.03
C ASP A 37 -8.12 9.38 -12.15
N GLU A 38 -7.72 10.24 -13.09
CA GLU A 38 -6.34 10.61 -13.34
C GLU A 38 -5.71 11.50 -12.25
N THR A 39 -6.47 12.02 -11.28
CA THR A 39 -5.94 12.94 -10.26
C THR A 39 -4.80 12.30 -9.46
N VAL A 40 -4.96 11.02 -9.09
CA VAL A 40 -3.93 10.26 -8.38
C VAL A 40 -2.70 10.06 -9.25
N VAL A 41 -2.89 9.77 -10.55
CA VAL A 41 -1.82 9.54 -11.52
C VAL A 41 -0.98 10.80 -11.68
N LYS A 42 -1.63 11.96 -11.87
CA LYS A 42 -0.94 13.26 -11.96
C LYS A 42 -0.15 13.59 -10.70
N ARG A 43 -0.66 13.23 -9.52
CA ARG A 43 0.06 13.41 -8.25
C ARG A 43 1.29 12.50 -8.15
N ILE A 44 1.19 11.27 -8.64
CA ILE A 44 2.30 10.32 -8.70
C ILE A 44 3.36 10.82 -9.69
N GLU A 45 2.98 11.26 -10.89
CA GLU A 45 3.88 11.81 -11.90
C GLU A 45 4.63 13.05 -11.38
N LEU A 46 3.95 13.95 -10.67
CA LEU A 46 4.58 15.11 -10.06
C LEU A 46 5.61 14.72 -9.00
N PHE A 47 5.32 13.66 -8.23
CA PHE A 47 6.21 13.17 -7.17
C PHE A 47 7.42 12.38 -7.72
N LYS A 48 7.30 11.75 -8.89
CA LYS A 48 8.34 10.93 -9.55
C LYS A 48 8.93 9.84 -8.65
N PRO A 49 8.13 8.89 -8.15
CA PRO A 49 8.62 7.86 -7.24
C PRO A 49 9.46 6.78 -7.95
N ASP A 50 10.45 6.23 -7.24
CA ASP A 50 11.10 4.97 -7.61
C ASP A 50 10.18 3.75 -7.33
N TYR A 51 9.30 3.86 -6.32
CA TYR A 51 8.39 2.79 -5.90
C TYR A 51 6.97 3.30 -5.68
N ILE A 52 5.97 2.54 -6.14
CA ILE A 52 4.56 2.71 -5.81
C ILE A 52 4.06 1.45 -5.09
N PHE A 53 3.72 1.58 -3.82
CA PHE A 53 3.12 0.50 -3.03
C PHE A 53 1.61 0.64 -3.02
N VAL A 54 0.91 -0.34 -3.60
CA VAL A 54 -0.54 -0.32 -3.83
C VAL A 54 -1.25 -1.25 -2.85
N GLY A 55 -1.97 -0.68 -1.89
CA GLY A 55 -2.74 -1.37 -0.84
C GLY A 55 -4.24 -1.15 -0.99
N MET A 56 -4.81 -1.52 -2.14
CA MET A 56 -6.26 -1.42 -2.42
C MET A 56 -6.99 -2.77 -2.25
N GLY A 57 -6.24 -3.85 -2.03
CA GLY A 57 -6.77 -5.20 -1.95
C GLY A 57 -7.00 -5.82 -3.33
N PHE A 58 -7.13 -7.14 -3.35
CA PHE A 58 -7.41 -7.90 -4.56
C PHE A 58 -8.91 -7.78 -4.93
N PRO A 59 -9.26 -7.65 -6.23
CA PRO A 59 -8.37 -7.58 -7.40
C PRO A 59 -7.94 -6.17 -7.80
N LYS A 60 -8.49 -5.13 -7.14
CA LYS A 60 -8.35 -3.73 -7.57
C LYS A 60 -6.90 -3.24 -7.67
N GLN A 61 -6.02 -3.70 -6.78
CA GLN A 61 -4.63 -3.28 -6.81
C GLN A 61 -3.89 -3.84 -8.04
N GLU A 62 -4.18 -5.07 -8.44
CA GLU A 62 -3.58 -5.69 -9.64
C GLU A 62 -4.10 -5.00 -10.90
N GLU A 63 -5.40 -4.75 -10.97
CA GLU A 63 -6.02 -4.02 -12.09
C GLU A 63 -5.40 -2.63 -12.26
N TRP A 64 -5.28 -1.85 -11.17
CA TRP A 64 -4.68 -0.52 -11.24
C TRP A 64 -3.21 -0.55 -11.69
N ILE A 65 -2.43 -1.53 -11.19
CA ILE A 65 -1.02 -1.69 -11.60
C ILE A 65 -0.94 -2.01 -13.09
N MET A 66 -1.70 -2.99 -13.59
CA MET A 66 -1.69 -3.38 -15.00
C MET A 66 -2.12 -2.22 -15.93
N THR A 67 -3.08 -1.40 -15.50
CA THR A 67 -3.53 -0.24 -16.29
C THR A 67 -2.44 0.82 -16.41
N HIS A 68 -1.59 1.02 -15.39
CA HIS A 68 -0.64 2.13 -15.32
C HIS A 68 0.83 1.73 -15.46
N GLU A 69 1.16 0.43 -15.53
CA GLU A 69 2.56 -0.04 -15.57
C GLU A 69 3.36 0.58 -16.73
N ASN A 70 2.72 0.75 -17.89
CA ASN A 70 3.36 1.34 -19.07
C ASN A 70 3.54 2.86 -19.00
N GLN A 71 2.86 3.54 -18.07
CA GLN A 71 2.99 4.98 -17.89
C GLN A 71 4.20 5.36 -17.03
N PHE A 72 4.67 4.45 -16.17
CA PHE A 72 5.77 4.71 -15.23
C PHE A 72 6.96 3.78 -15.49
N GLU A 73 7.62 3.93 -16.64
CA GLU A 73 8.68 3.03 -17.12
C GLU A 73 9.87 2.85 -16.16
N SER A 74 10.13 3.83 -15.28
CA SER A 74 11.25 3.81 -14.31
C SER A 74 10.81 3.57 -12.87
N THR A 75 9.56 3.14 -12.64
CA THR A 75 8.99 2.98 -11.30
C THR A 75 8.58 1.53 -11.06
N VAL A 76 8.96 0.99 -9.90
CA VAL A 76 8.51 -0.33 -9.47
C VAL A 76 7.15 -0.22 -8.79
N MET A 77 6.13 -0.89 -9.34
CA MET A 77 4.82 -1.01 -8.71
C MET A 77 4.67 -2.33 -7.98
N MET A 78 4.09 -2.31 -6.79
CA MET A 78 3.92 -3.52 -5.97
C MET A 78 2.60 -3.50 -5.19
N GLY A 79 1.79 -4.52 -5.41
CA GLY A 79 0.64 -4.81 -4.56
C GLY A 79 1.09 -5.22 -3.15
N VAL A 80 0.64 -4.51 -2.13
CA VAL A 80 1.02 -4.76 -0.72
C VAL A 80 -0.17 -5.15 0.16
N GLY A 81 -1.39 -5.16 -0.40
CA GLY A 81 -2.63 -5.46 0.33
C GLY A 81 -2.72 -4.67 1.63
N GLY A 82 -3.11 -5.35 2.70
CA GLY A 82 -3.32 -4.76 4.03
C GLY A 82 -2.04 -4.34 4.80
N SER A 83 -0.91 -4.11 4.12
CA SER A 83 0.35 -3.77 4.78
C SER A 83 0.36 -2.33 5.31
N LEU A 84 -0.35 -1.41 4.65
CA LEU A 84 -0.45 -0.01 5.09
C LEU A 84 -1.12 0.09 6.45
N GLU A 85 -2.16 -0.71 6.69
CA GLU A 85 -2.86 -0.83 7.98
C GLU A 85 -1.94 -1.32 9.09
N VAL A 86 -0.97 -2.18 8.78
CA VAL A 86 0.02 -2.65 9.75
C VAL A 86 1.01 -1.55 10.11
N PHE A 87 1.51 -0.80 9.12
CA PHE A 87 2.41 0.33 9.37
C PHE A 87 1.72 1.51 10.06
N ALA A 88 0.43 1.72 9.79
CA ALA A 88 -0.41 2.69 10.50
C ALA A 88 -0.74 2.28 11.94
N GLY A 89 -0.50 1.02 12.32
CA GLY A 89 -0.91 0.47 13.61
C GLY A 89 -2.40 0.12 13.72
N ALA A 90 -3.17 0.26 12.64
CA ALA A 90 -4.59 -0.08 12.58
C ALA A 90 -4.83 -1.60 12.59
N LYS A 91 -3.89 -2.41 12.09
CA LYS A 91 -3.92 -3.87 12.19
C LYS A 91 -2.65 -4.41 12.85
N LYS A 92 -2.82 -5.42 13.70
CA LYS A 92 -1.69 -6.18 14.26
C LYS A 92 -1.23 -7.21 13.25
N ARG A 93 0.07 -7.20 12.92
CA ARG A 93 0.69 -8.29 12.16
C ARG A 93 0.56 -9.61 12.92
N ALA A 94 0.50 -10.73 12.19
CA ALA A 94 0.46 -12.05 12.79
C ALA A 94 1.58 -12.25 13.84
N PRO A 95 1.29 -12.94 14.96
CA PRO A 95 2.29 -13.25 15.98
C PRO A 95 3.52 -13.94 15.38
N TYR A 96 4.66 -13.75 16.04
CA TYR A 96 5.95 -14.25 15.55
C TYR A 96 5.94 -15.76 15.24
N ILE A 97 5.20 -16.56 16.00
CA ILE A 97 5.08 -18.01 15.79
C ILE A 97 4.47 -18.33 14.41
N PHE A 98 3.37 -17.67 14.04
CA PHE A 98 2.73 -17.87 12.74
C PHE A 98 3.66 -17.44 11.59
N ARG A 99 4.41 -16.35 11.78
CA ARG A 99 5.40 -15.87 10.82
C ARG A 99 6.56 -16.84 10.65
N LYS A 100 7.10 -17.36 11.75
CA LYS A 100 8.22 -18.33 11.75
C LYS A 100 7.84 -19.65 11.08
N LEU A 101 6.57 -20.05 11.18
CA LEU A 101 6.02 -21.25 10.57
C LEU A 101 5.53 -21.04 9.13
N ASN A 102 5.68 -19.84 8.55
CA ASN A 102 5.17 -19.48 7.21
C ASN A 102 3.64 -19.66 7.03
N ILE A 103 2.89 -19.61 8.14
CA ILE A 103 1.42 -19.75 8.17
C ILE A 103 0.72 -18.44 8.57
N GLU A 104 1.35 -17.29 8.27
CA GLU A 104 0.73 -15.97 8.46
C GLU A 104 -0.62 -15.88 7.71
N TRP A 105 -0.76 -16.58 6.58
CA TRP A 105 -2.01 -16.65 5.83
C TRP A 105 -3.16 -17.29 6.64
N ILE A 106 -2.88 -18.29 7.50
CA ILE A 106 -3.91 -18.92 8.35
C ILE A 106 -4.41 -17.92 9.40
N TYR A 107 -3.49 -17.20 10.06
CA TYR A 107 -3.85 -16.16 11.03
C TYR A 107 -4.73 -15.09 10.39
N ARG A 108 -4.36 -14.62 9.18
CA ARG A 108 -5.15 -13.67 8.41
C ARG A 108 -6.50 -14.24 8.02
N ALA A 109 -6.55 -15.48 7.51
CA ALA A 109 -7.80 -16.14 7.15
C ALA A 109 -8.75 -16.28 8.35
N LEU A 110 -8.25 -16.51 9.57
CA LEU A 110 -9.09 -16.63 10.76
C LEU A 110 -9.62 -15.29 11.29
N ILE A 111 -8.86 -14.20 11.12
CA ILE A 111 -9.17 -12.89 11.72
C ILE A 111 -9.86 -11.94 10.75
N ASP A 112 -9.49 -12.02 9.47
CA ASP A 112 -10.06 -11.22 8.40
C ASP A 112 -11.27 -11.92 7.74
N TRP A 113 -11.69 -13.11 8.21
CA TRP A 113 -12.90 -13.78 7.74
C TRP A 113 -14.11 -12.89 8.05
N LYS A 114 -14.76 -12.39 7.00
CA LYS A 114 -16.06 -11.70 7.07
C LYS A 114 -17.15 -12.59 6.53
#